data_AF-A0A9D0YJA4-F1
#
_entry.id   AF-A0A9D0YJA4-F1
#
_cell.length_a   1.000
_cell.length_b   1.000
_cell.length_c   1.000
_cell.angle_alpha   90.00
_cell.angle_beta   90.00
_cell.angle_gamma   90.00
#
_symmetry.space_group_name_H-M   'P 1'
#
loop_
_entity.id
_entity.type
_entity.pdbx_description
1 polymer ?
#
loop_
_entity_poly.entity_id
_entity_poly.type
_entity_poly.pdbx_seq_one_letter_code
_entity_poly.pdbx_strand_id
1 'polypeptide(L)'
;GLMQTSFLFGMINLFVGAMAWFIFRQLLGYRYIVYLLTVFSILIIGFWQSNQLTNMIEKRLYRNQIIYSKQTPYQKIVITAHNGRIQFYINGAIQFDTIDEYRYHESLVHPVMMTAKAHEHILIIGGGDGMALREVLKYDDVKKVTLVDLDPAITTIFKEHPKLSQLNHHAYDSPKVTVINQDAWKFIEDAKHLYDVIILDLPDPNNISLSRLYSQTFYHLLKAQLSKSGAMVTQASSPMFTHKAFWSIAKTIETTQLYTLPYHTYVPSFGEWGFILASRFPIHLQESTPIKELNYMNQEILKSMSLFAPDIDRVKVEANRLSTHRLITYYNEGWKQWYE
;
A
#
# COMPACT_ATOMS: atom_id res chain seq x y z
N GLY A 1 19.04 6.26 7.57
CA GLY A 1 17.98 5.41 8.14
C GLY A 1 17.82 5.66 9.63
N LEU A 2 16.71 5.23 10.24
CA LEU A 2 16.38 5.51 11.66
C LEU A 2 17.55 5.23 12.63
N MET A 3 18.24 4.10 12.46
CA MET A 3 19.38 3.72 13.31
C MET A 3 20.61 4.64 13.15
N GLN A 4 20.93 5.06 11.91
CA GLN A 4 22.00 6.04 11.66
C GLN A 4 21.70 7.38 12.30
N THR A 5 20.43 7.81 12.26
CA THR A 5 19.98 9.03 12.91
C THR A 5 20.15 8.94 14.43
N SER A 6 19.84 7.80 15.06
CA SER A 6 20.10 7.57 16.49
C SER A 6 21.60 7.67 16.84
N PHE A 7 22.48 7.08 16.03
CA PHE A 7 23.93 7.22 16.22
C PHE A 7 24.40 8.68 16.04
N LEU A 8 23.85 9.40 15.07
CA LEU A 8 24.15 10.82 14.84
C LEU A 8 23.74 11.69 16.03
N PHE A 9 22.53 11.49 16.58
CA PHE A 9 22.11 12.17 17.80
C PHE A 9 23.00 11.83 18.99
N GLY A 10 23.42 10.56 19.10
CA GLY A 10 24.43 10.15 20.10
C GLY A 10 25.72 10.94 19.97
N MET A 11 26.23 11.11 18.74
CA MET A 11 27.45 11.90 18.48
C MET A 11 27.28 13.39 18.80
N ILE A 12 26.11 13.97 18.51
CA ILE A 12 25.80 15.37 18.87
C ILE A 12 25.78 15.54 20.40
N ASN A 13 25.11 14.63 21.12
CA ASN A 13 25.08 14.67 22.58
C ASN A 13 26.49 14.52 23.18
N LEU A 14 27.33 13.67 22.57
CA LEU A 14 28.71 13.49 22.98
C LEU A 14 29.56 14.75 22.73
N PHE A 15 29.30 15.46 21.63
CA PHE A 15 29.93 16.75 21.35
C PHE A 15 29.60 17.80 22.41
N VAL A 16 28.33 17.88 22.83
CA VAL A 16 27.93 18.75 23.96
C VAL A 16 28.64 18.33 25.24
N GLY A 17 28.75 17.03 25.51
CA GLY A 17 29.53 16.49 26.64
C GLY A 17 31.01 16.85 26.59
N ALA A 18 31.62 16.82 25.40
CA ALA A 18 33.02 17.21 25.19
C ALA A 18 33.22 18.72 25.39
N MET A 19 32.27 19.55 24.97
CA MET A 19 32.29 20.99 25.20
C MET A 19 32.18 21.32 26.70
N ALA A 20 31.30 20.63 27.42
CA ALA A 20 31.19 20.76 28.87
C ALA A 20 32.50 20.35 29.57
N TRP A 21 33.09 19.20 29.17
CA TRP A 21 34.40 18.80 29.68
C TRP A 21 35.48 19.84 29.40
N PHE A 22 35.51 20.43 28.20
CA PHE A 22 36.49 21.45 27.83
C PHE A 22 36.39 22.71 28.69
N ILE A 23 35.17 23.15 29.03
CA ILE A 23 34.92 24.30 29.91
C ILE A 23 35.38 23.99 31.35
N PHE A 24 35.07 22.80 31.86
CA PHE A 24 35.37 22.40 33.25
C PHE A 24 36.67 21.59 33.38
N ARG A 25 37.57 21.63 32.39
CA ARG A 25 38.80 20.81 32.33
C ARG A 25 39.76 21.01 33.51
N GLN A 26 39.66 22.15 34.21
CA GLN A 26 40.45 22.42 35.41
C GLN A 26 39.92 21.66 36.65
N LEU A 27 38.64 21.29 36.65
CA LEU A 27 37.97 20.53 37.71
C LEU A 27 37.86 19.03 37.38
N LEU A 28 37.86 18.70 36.08
CA LEU A 28 37.67 17.33 35.57
C LEU A 28 39.00 16.74 35.07
N GLY A 29 39.36 15.56 35.58
CA GLY A 29 40.61 14.89 35.20
C GLY A 29 40.67 14.42 33.73
N TYR A 30 41.87 14.23 33.21
CA TYR A 30 42.10 13.83 31.81
C TYR A 30 41.40 12.51 31.41
N ARG A 31 41.12 11.60 32.36
CA ARG A 31 40.41 10.34 32.10
C ARG A 31 39.07 10.50 31.36
N TYR A 32 38.37 11.63 31.55
CA TYR A 32 37.10 11.88 30.88
C TYR A 32 37.24 12.06 29.36
N ILE A 33 38.39 12.55 28.88
CA ILE A 33 38.64 12.63 27.42
C ILE A 33 38.76 11.22 26.82
N VAL A 34 39.34 10.27 27.56
CA VAL A 34 39.49 8.88 27.10
C VAL A 34 38.12 8.22 27.00
N TYR A 35 37.23 8.44 27.96
CA TYR A 35 35.85 7.95 27.88
C TYR A 35 35.09 8.57 26.71
N LEU A 36 35.17 9.88 26.51
CA LEU A 36 34.53 10.56 25.38
C LEU A 36 35.05 10.01 24.04
N LEU A 37 36.36 9.87 23.87
CA LEU A 37 36.95 9.32 22.65
C LEU A 37 36.52 7.86 22.42
N THR A 38 36.47 7.05 23.48
CA THR A 38 36.05 5.65 23.39
C THR A 38 34.58 5.53 22.97
N VAL A 39 33.70 6.30 23.60
CA VAL A 39 32.27 6.34 23.23
C VAL A 39 32.10 6.88 21.81
N PHE A 40 32.87 7.89 21.41
CA PHE A 40 32.84 8.42 20.05
C PHE A 40 33.26 7.38 19.02
N SER A 41 34.34 6.64 19.27
CA SER A 41 34.79 5.55 18.42
C SER A 41 33.73 4.45 18.30
N ILE A 42 33.08 4.07 19.40
CA ILE A 42 31.97 3.10 19.37
C ILE A 42 30.80 3.62 18.54
N LEU A 43 30.41 4.89 18.68
CA LEU A 43 29.33 5.49 17.91
C LEU A 43 29.67 5.59 16.41
N ILE A 44 30.91 5.89 16.05
CA ILE A 44 31.37 5.89 14.65
C ILE A 44 31.33 4.48 14.06
N ILE A 45 31.86 3.49 14.78
CA ILE A 45 31.83 2.09 14.34
C ILE A 45 30.37 1.63 14.18
N GLY A 46 29.51 1.96 15.15
CA GLY A 46 28.09 1.68 15.11
C GLY A 46 27.38 2.38 13.95
N PHE A 47 27.70 3.64 13.66
CA PHE A 47 27.17 4.37 12.51
C PHE A 47 27.54 3.68 11.19
N TRP A 48 28.81 3.30 11.03
CA TRP A 48 29.30 2.64 9.82
C TRP A 48 28.72 1.22 9.65
N GLN A 49 28.59 0.47 10.74
CA GLN A 49 28.01 -0.88 10.74
C GLN A 49 26.47 -0.91 10.86
N SER A 50 25.81 0.24 11.04
CA SER A 50 24.36 0.33 11.28
C SER A 50 23.53 -0.40 10.22
N ASN A 51 23.96 -0.33 8.96
CA ASN A 51 23.31 -1.06 7.86
C ASN A 51 23.43 -2.58 8.03
N GLN A 52 24.60 -3.09 8.45
CA GLN A 52 24.79 -4.52 8.70
C GLN A 52 23.99 -4.99 9.91
N LEU A 53 23.97 -4.21 10.99
CA LEU A 53 23.19 -4.52 12.19
C LEU A 53 21.68 -4.54 11.89
N THR A 54 21.19 -3.54 11.15
CA THR A 54 19.80 -3.50 10.69
C THR A 54 19.47 -4.73 9.83
N ASN A 55 20.32 -5.06 8.85
CA ASN A 55 20.14 -6.23 8.00
C ASN A 55 20.16 -7.55 8.78
N MET A 56 20.97 -7.67 9.85
CA MET A 56 21.00 -8.84 10.72
C MET A 56 19.70 -9.01 11.52
N ILE A 57 19.17 -7.91 12.06
CA ILE A 57 17.88 -7.92 12.76
C ILE A 57 16.76 -8.26 11.77
N GLU A 58 16.77 -7.65 10.58
CA GLU A 58 15.81 -7.90 9.51
C GLU A 58 15.81 -9.38 9.07
N LYS A 59 16.97 -10.01 8.90
CA LYS A 59 17.05 -11.45 8.56
C LYS A 59 16.37 -12.36 9.59
N ARG A 60 16.19 -11.92 10.83
CA ARG A 60 15.43 -12.67 11.85
C ARG A 60 13.92 -12.43 11.77
N LEU A 61 13.50 -11.31 11.18
CA LEU A 61 12.09 -10.97 10.98
C LEU A 61 11.48 -11.72 9.79
N TYR A 62 12.25 -11.95 8.73
CA TYR A 62 11.79 -12.67 7.55
C TYR A 62 12.07 -14.17 7.65
N ARG A 63 11.02 -14.99 7.49
CA ARG A 63 11.15 -16.47 7.49
C ARG A 63 11.91 -16.99 6.26
N ASN A 64 11.79 -16.30 5.13
CA ASN A 64 12.36 -16.69 3.84
C ASN A 64 13.62 -15.89 3.50
N GLN A 65 14.43 -16.40 2.56
CA GLN A 65 15.66 -15.73 2.14
C GLN A 65 15.36 -14.41 1.45
N ILE A 66 15.97 -13.31 1.93
CA ILE A 66 15.91 -12.01 1.26
C ILE A 66 16.69 -12.07 -0.05
N ILE A 67 16.01 -11.88 -1.18
CA ILE A 67 16.60 -11.81 -2.52
C ILE A 67 16.77 -10.37 -3.03
N TYR A 68 16.04 -9.43 -2.45
CA TYR A 68 16.17 -8.00 -2.73
C TYR A 68 15.86 -7.18 -1.49
N SER A 69 16.64 -6.13 -1.23
CA SER A 69 16.39 -5.18 -0.15
C SER A 69 16.92 -3.81 -0.54
N LYS A 70 16.05 -2.79 -0.53
CA LYS A 70 16.42 -1.42 -0.89
C LYS A 70 15.65 -0.42 -0.04
N GLN A 71 16.37 0.55 0.52
CA GLN A 71 15.76 1.74 1.12
C GLN A 71 15.62 2.81 0.03
N THR A 72 14.41 3.31 -0.19
CA THR A 72 14.11 4.46 -1.05
C THR A 72 13.81 5.69 -0.18
N PRO A 73 13.70 6.90 -0.76
CA PRO A 73 13.20 8.07 -0.04
C PRO A 73 11.77 7.90 0.50
N TYR A 74 11.00 6.97 -0.06
CA TYR A 74 9.61 6.74 0.29
C TYR A 74 9.45 5.61 1.31
N GLN A 75 10.16 4.50 1.12
CA GLN A 75 9.94 3.27 1.89
C GLN A 75 11.09 2.27 1.82
N LYS A 76 11.04 1.28 2.69
CA LYS A 76 11.91 0.10 2.66
C LYS A 76 11.22 -1.02 1.87
N ILE A 77 11.84 -1.41 0.76
CA ILE A 77 11.40 -2.49 -0.13
C ILE A 77 12.18 -3.76 0.24
N VAL A 78 11.49 -4.85 0.55
CA VAL A 78 12.11 -6.16 0.79
C VAL A 78 11.37 -7.23 0.00
N ILE A 79 12.11 -8.09 -0.69
CA ILE A 79 11.58 -9.25 -1.39
C ILE A 79 12.29 -10.48 -0.88
N THR A 80 11.50 -11.47 -0.50
CA THR A 80 12.00 -12.77 -0.05
C THR A 80 11.56 -13.85 -1.02
N ALA A 81 12.36 -14.91 -1.13
CA ALA A 81 12.00 -16.07 -1.93
C ALA A 81 12.42 -17.38 -1.25
N HIS A 82 11.60 -18.41 -1.42
CA HIS A 82 11.90 -19.77 -0.99
C HIS A 82 11.11 -20.77 -1.85
N ASN A 83 11.81 -21.71 -2.51
CA ASN A 83 11.19 -22.75 -3.35
C ASN A 83 10.16 -22.23 -4.37
N GLY A 84 10.47 -21.14 -5.08
CA GLY A 84 9.58 -20.54 -6.08
C GLY A 84 8.49 -19.61 -5.51
N ARG A 85 8.21 -19.67 -4.21
CA ARG A 85 7.35 -18.70 -3.52
C ARG A 85 8.10 -17.39 -3.35
N ILE A 86 7.48 -16.28 -3.73
CA ILE A 86 8.00 -14.93 -3.56
C ILE A 86 7.04 -14.14 -2.68
N GLN A 87 7.61 -13.35 -1.76
CA GLN A 87 6.85 -12.44 -0.92
C GLN A 87 7.45 -11.05 -1.00
N PHE A 88 6.60 -10.06 -1.20
CA PHE A 88 6.99 -8.66 -1.27
C PHE A 88 6.51 -7.93 -0.01
N TYR A 89 7.39 -7.11 0.56
CA TYR A 89 7.14 -6.33 1.76
C TYR A 89 7.52 -4.86 1.55
N ILE A 90 6.68 -3.98 2.08
CA ILE A 90 6.94 -2.54 2.21
C ILE A 90 6.95 -2.20 3.70
N ASN A 91 8.05 -1.62 4.18
CA ASN A 91 8.22 -1.26 5.60
C ASN A 91 7.93 -2.41 6.57
N GLY A 92 8.18 -3.66 6.14
CA GLY A 92 7.92 -4.87 6.92
C GLY A 92 6.49 -5.43 6.81
N ALA A 93 5.54 -4.68 6.25
CA ALA A 93 4.19 -5.16 5.97
C ALA A 93 4.17 -5.94 4.65
N ILE A 94 3.60 -7.13 4.64
CA ILE A 94 3.43 -7.92 3.42
C ILE A 94 2.49 -7.19 2.45
N GLN A 95 2.87 -7.13 1.17
CA GLN A 95 2.11 -6.51 0.09
C GLN A 95 1.57 -7.53 -0.91
N PHE A 96 2.23 -8.68 -1.03
CA PHE A 96 1.63 -9.88 -1.63
C PHE A 96 2.46 -11.13 -1.29
N ASP A 97 1.82 -12.28 -1.47
CA ASP A 97 2.47 -13.59 -1.53
C ASP A 97 2.06 -14.30 -2.83
N THR A 98 3.01 -14.82 -3.59
CA THR A 98 2.70 -15.47 -4.88
C THR A 98 1.76 -16.67 -4.76
N ILE A 99 1.61 -17.26 -3.56
CA ILE A 99 0.69 -18.38 -3.37
C ILE A 99 -0.79 -17.96 -3.36
N ASP A 100 -1.10 -16.69 -3.13
CA ASP A 100 -2.48 -16.23 -2.93
C ASP A 100 -2.81 -14.85 -3.48
N GLU A 101 -1.85 -14.12 -4.06
CA GLU A 101 -2.06 -12.77 -4.61
C GLU A 101 -3.19 -12.72 -5.65
N TYR A 102 -3.40 -13.80 -6.40
CA TYR A 102 -4.50 -13.90 -7.37
C TYR A 102 -5.86 -13.69 -6.71
N ARG A 103 -6.04 -14.14 -5.45
CA ARG A 103 -7.29 -13.91 -4.71
C ARG A 103 -7.52 -12.43 -4.46
N TYR A 104 -6.47 -11.68 -4.14
CA TYR A 104 -6.53 -10.23 -3.92
C TYR A 104 -6.77 -9.49 -5.24
N HIS A 105 -5.95 -9.71 -6.26
CA HIS A 105 -6.02 -8.94 -7.50
C HIS A 105 -7.26 -9.25 -8.34
N GLU A 106 -7.72 -10.51 -8.38
CA GLU A 106 -9.00 -10.83 -9.02
C GLU A 106 -10.16 -10.12 -8.30
N SER A 107 -10.13 -10.08 -6.97
CA SER A 107 -11.14 -9.42 -6.13
C SER A 107 -11.11 -7.90 -6.22
N LEU A 108 -9.92 -7.31 -6.42
CA LEU A 108 -9.77 -5.89 -6.62
C LEU A 108 -10.26 -5.47 -8.01
N VAL A 109 -9.87 -6.20 -9.06
CA VAL A 109 -10.02 -5.74 -10.44
C VAL A 109 -11.35 -6.16 -11.07
N HIS A 110 -11.76 -7.42 -10.98
CA HIS A 110 -12.88 -7.88 -11.79
C HIS A 110 -14.25 -7.29 -11.38
N PRO A 111 -14.59 -7.10 -10.10
CA PRO A 111 -15.88 -6.52 -9.73
C PRO A 111 -16.09 -5.10 -10.28
N VAL A 112 -15.04 -4.27 -10.31
CA VAL A 112 -15.14 -2.91 -10.85
C VAL A 112 -15.25 -2.89 -12.36
N MET A 113 -14.50 -3.76 -13.03
CA MET A 113 -14.56 -3.90 -14.49
C MET A 113 -15.95 -4.45 -14.89
N MET A 114 -16.48 -5.49 -14.24
CA MET A 114 -17.84 -5.98 -14.49
C MET A 114 -18.93 -4.92 -14.24
N THR A 115 -18.67 -3.93 -13.39
CA THR A 115 -19.63 -2.87 -13.08
C THR A 115 -19.56 -1.72 -14.08
N ALA A 116 -18.38 -1.36 -14.58
CA ALA A 116 -18.21 -0.30 -15.55
C ALA A 116 -18.88 -0.68 -16.89
N LYS A 117 -19.45 0.30 -17.59
CA LYS A 117 -20.06 0.04 -18.91
C LYS A 117 -19.08 0.14 -20.08
N ALA A 118 -17.85 0.57 -19.79
CA ALA A 118 -16.77 0.73 -20.74
C ALA A 118 -15.43 0.52 -20.02
N HIS A 119 -14.40 0.09 -20.74
CA HIS A 119 -13.06 -0.18 -20.20
C HIS A 119 -11.95 0.53 -20.99
N GLU A 120 -12.27 1.54 -21.79
CA GLU A 120 -11.30 2.09 -22.74
C GLU A 120 -10.14 2.79 -22.03
N HIS A 121 -10.45 3.55 -20.98
CA HIS A 121 -9.48 4.33 -20.21
C HIS A 121 -9.48 3.91 -18.74
N ILE A 122 -8.39 3.27 -18.31
CA ILE A 122 -8.22 2.75 -16.95
C ILE A 122 -7.15 3.55 -16.22
N LEU A 123 -7.41 3.90 -14.96
CA LEU A 123 -6.43 4.47 -14.05
C LEU A 123 -6.18 3.50 -12.90
N ILE A 124 -4.92 3.18 -12.65
CA ILE A 124 -4.47 2.46 -11.46
C ILE A 124 -3.62 3.44 -10.62
N ILE A 125 -3.97 3.61 -9.36
CA ILE A 125 -3.21 4.43 -8.40
C ILE A 125 -2.62 3.48 -7.34
N GLY A 126 -1.30 3.46 -7.22
CA GLY A 126 -0.55 2.42 -6.54
C GLY A 126 -0.33 1.20 -7.45
N GLY A 127 -0.31 0.01 -6.87
CA GLY A 127 -0.16 -1.25 -7.63
C GLY A 127 1.12 -1.32 -8.46
N GLY A 128 2.22 -0.71 -8.00
CA GLY A 128 3.50 -0.67 -8.71
C GLY A 128 4.17 -2.04 -8.92
N ASP A 129 3.65 -3.11 -8.32
CA ASP A 129 4.02 -4.50 -8.59
C ASP A 129 3.47 -5.02 -9.94
N GLY A 130 2.41 -4.39 -10.46
CA GLY A 130 1.81 -4.70 -11.75
C GLY A 130 0.84 -5.88 -11.74
N MET A 131 0.49 -6.47 -10.60
CA MET A 131 -0.48 -7.57 -10.56
C MET A 131 -1.91 -7.09 -10.87
N ALA A 132 -2.33 -5.94 -10.33
CA ALA A 132 -3.60 -5.33 -10.74
C ALA A 132 -3.61 -4.99 -12.25
N LEU A 133 -2.48 -4.52 -12.77
CA LEU A 133 -2.30 -4.22 -14.19
C LEU A 133 -2.44 -5.50 -15.06
N ARG A 134 -1.87 -6.63 -14.62
CA ARG A 134 -2.02 -7.94 -15.27
C ARG A 134 -3.49 -8.31 -15.42
N GLU A 135 -4.30 -8.17 -14.37
CA GLU A 135 -5.72 -8.51 -14.41
C GLU A 135 -6.52 -7.54 -15.32
N VAL A 136 -6.20 -6.25 -15.31
CA VAL A 136 -6.82 -5.26 -16.20
C VAL A 136 -6.55 -5.60 -17.67
N LEU A 137 -5.35 -6.06 -18.00
CA LEU A 137 -4.97 -6.40 -19.37
C LEU A 137 -5.63 -7.68 -19.91
N LYS A 138 -6.37 -8.44 -19.10
CA LYS A 138 -7.22 -9.55 -19.57
C LYS A 138 -8.44 -9.08 -20.38
N TYR A 139 -8.76 -7.78 -20.33
CA TYR A 139 -9.90 -7.19 -21.04
C TYR A 139 -9.46 -6.63 -22.40
N ASP A 140 -9.95 -7.22 -23.49
CA ASP A 140 -9.54 -6.89 -24.85
C ASP A 140 -9.90 -5.46 -25.28
N ASP A 141 -11.02 -4.93 -24.76
CA ASP A 141 -11.55 -3.60 -25.03
C ASP A 141 -10.80 -2.47 -24.30
N VAL A 142 -9.85 -2.81 -23.41
CA VAL A 142 -8.93 -1.84 -22.82
C VAL A 142 -8.06 -1.21 -23.88
N LYS A 143 -8.08 0.12 -23.98
CA LYS A 143 -7.25 0.89 -24.94
C LYS A 143 -6.04 1.53 -24.28
N LYS A 144 -6.20 2.07 -23.08
CA LYS A 144 -5.12 2.73 -22.33
C LYS A 144 -5.24 2.49 -20.84
N VAL A 145 -4.12 2.14 -20.21
CA VAL A 145 -3.97 2.06 -18.75
C VAL A 145 -2.92 3.07 -18.31
N THR A 146 -3.30 3.99 -17.43
CA THR A 146 -2.35 4.84 -16.72
C THR A 146 -2.11 4.24 -15.33
N LEU A 147 -0.87 3.87 -15.02
CA LEU A 147 -0.46 3.41 -13.69
C LEU A 147 0.34 4.53 -13.01
N VAL A 148 -0.13 4.97 -11.85
CA VAL A 148 0.49 6.04 -11.07
C VAL A 148 0.98 5.50 -9.74
N ASP A 149 2.30 5.43 -9.57
CA ASP A 149 2.92 4.95 -8.32
C ASP A 149 3.94 5.98 -7.81
N LEU A 150 4.01 6.17 -6.50
CA LEU A 150 4.91 7.16 -5.91
C LEU A 150 6.39 6.78 -6.06
N ASP A 151 6.71 5.48 -5.95
CA ASP A 151 8.08 5.00 -5.83
C ASP A 151 8.57 4.35 -7.13
N PRO A 152 9.42 5.03 -7.94
CA PRO A 152 9.93 4.47 -9.18
C PRO A 152 10.74 3.18 -8.96
N ALA A 153 11.29 2.95 -7.75
CA ALA A 153 12.02 1.72 -7.49
C ALA A 153 11.12 0.48 -7.54
N ILE A 154 9.82 0.59 -7.19
CA ILE A 154 8.87 -0.51 -7.27
C ILE A 154 8.54 -0.78 -8.75
N THR A 155 8.12 0.24 -9.50
CA THR A 155 7.77 0.04 -10.92
C THR A 155 8.95 -0.46 -11.75
N THR A 156 10.17 0.02 -11.47
CA THR A 156 11.38 -0.45 -12.16
C THR A 156 11.67 -1.92 -11.82
N ILE A 157 11.64 -2.32 -10.55
CA ILE A 157 12.02 -3.69 -10.19
C ILE A 157 11.01 -4.72 -10.72
N PHE A 158 9.71 -4.41 -10.68
CA PHE A 158 8.67 -5.30 -11.19
C PHE A 158 8.55 -5.30 -12.72
N LYS A 159 9.13 -4.31 -13.40
CA LYS A 159 9.28 -4.31 -14.85
C LYS A 159 10.52 -5.07 -15.32
N GLU A 160 11.67 -4.85 -14.67
CA GLU A 160 12.97 -5.27 -15.22
C GLU A 160 13.50 -6.58 -14.62
N HIS A 161 13.16 -6.91 -13.38
CA HIS A 161 13.75 -8.08 -12.72
C HIS A 161 13.12 -9.39 -13.28
N PRO A 162 13.91 -10.33 -13.86
CA PRO A 162 13.36 -11.46 -14.61
C PRO A 162 12.35 -12.34 -13.85
N LYS A 163 12.56 -12.57 -12.56
CA LYS A 163 11.62 -13.36 -11.74
C LYS A 163 10.36 -12.60 -11.32
N LEU A 164 10.40 -11.27 -11.30
CA LEU A 164 9.30 -10.44 -10.81
C LEU A 164 8.41 -9.98 -11.94
N SER A 165 8.99 -9.62 -13.09
CA SER A 165 8.23 -9.33 -14.31
C SER A 165 7.44 -10.54 -14.81
N GLN A 166 7.93 -11.75 -14.56
CA GLN A 166 7.13 -12.96 -14.80
C GLN A 166 5.86 -13.04 -13.96
N LEU A 167 5.85 -12.52 -12.72
CA LEU A 167 4.67 -12.59 -11.84
C LEU A 167 3.51 -11.74 -12.40
N ASN A 168 3.81 -10.56 -12.94
CA ASN A 168 2.84 -9.70 -13.60
C ASN A 168 2.64 -10.02 -15.09
N HIS A 169 3.13 -11.17 -15.56
CA HIS A 169 3.05 -11.61 -16.97
C HIS A 169 3.59 -10.57 -17.96
N HIS A 170 4.64 -9.85 -17.59
CA HIS A 170 5.22 -8.78 -18.40
C HIS A 170 4.21 -7.68 -18.76
N ALA A 171 3.24 -7.41 -17.88
CA ALA A 171 2.18 -6.42 -18.12
C ALA A 171 2.70 -5.02 -18.48
N TYR A 172 3.87 -4.64 -17.94
CA TYR A 172 4.54 -3.37 -18.25
C TYR A 172 5.04 -3.23 -19.69
N ASP A 173 5.15 -4.31 -20.45
CA ASP A 173 5.61 -4.30 -21.85
C ASP A 173 4.47 -4.03 -22.84
N SER A 174 3.22 -4.03 -22.36
CA SER A 174 2.06 -3.72 -23.19
C SER A 174 2.09 -2.26 -23.67
N PRO A 175 1.88 -1.99 -24.98
CA PRO A 175 1.87 -0.63 -25.52
C PRO A 175 0.66 0.20 -25.02
N LYS A 176 -0.31 -0.46 -24.36
CA LYS A 176 -1.47 0.19 -23.74
C LYS A 176 -1.11 0.90 -22.43
N VAL A 177 0.07 0.63 -21.85
CA VAL A 177 0.42 1.03 -20.48
C VAL A 177 1.29 2.28 -20.47
N THR A 178 0.91 3.25 -19.65
CA THR A 178 1.71 4.43 -19.34
C THR A 178 1.96 4.47 -17.83
N VAL A 179 3.22 4.40 -17.42
CA VAL A 179 3.62 4.51 -16.01
C VAL A 179 4.01 5.95 -15.69
N ILE A 180 3.48 6.49 -14.60
CA ILE A 180 3.79 7.84 -14.12
C ILE A 180 4.24 7.71 -12.67
N ASN A 181 5.50 8.05 -12.39
CA ASN A 181 6.01 8.04 -11.03
C ASN A 181 5.79 9.40 -10.35
N GLN A 182 4.63 9.56 -9.69
CA GLN A 182 4.20 10.82 -9.10
C GLN A 182 3.28 10.56 -7.90
N ASP A 183 3.20 11.52 -6.98
CA ASP A 183 2.18 11.54 -5.93
C ASP A 183 0.75 11.52 -6.52
N ALA A 184 -0.07 10.59 -6.03
CA ALA A 184 -1.43 10.35 -6.50
C ALA A 184 -2.34 11.57 -6.39
N TRP A 185 -2.20 12.35 -5.31
CA TRP A 185 -3.00 13.56 -5.11
C TRP A 185 -2.71 14.57 -6.20
N LYS A 186 -1.42 14.87 -6.39
CA LYS A 186 -0.99 15.81 -7.42
C LYS A 186 -1.39 15.35 -8.82
N PHE A 187 -1.23 14.06 -9.11
CA PHE A 187 -1.64 13.51 -10.41
C PHE A 187 -3.12 13.75 -10.70
N ILE A 188 -3.99 13.49 -9.72
CA ILE A 188 -5.44 13.65 -9.87
C ILE A 188 -5.86 15.12 -9.99
N GLU A 189 -5.17 16.04 -9.31
CA GLU A 189 -5.39 17.49 -9.47
C GLU A 189 -5.04 17.96 -10.89
N ASP A 190 -3.98 17.42 -11.47
CA ASP A 190 -3.49 17.77 -12.81
C ASP A 190 -4.21 17.01 -13.94
N ALA A 191 -5.00 15.98 -13.61
CA ALA A 191 -5.66 15.11 -14.57
C ALA A 191 -6.71 15.85 -15.41
N LYS A 192 -6.63 15.69 -16.73
CA LYS A 192 -7.51 16.34 -17.73
C LYS A 192 -8.41 15.37 -18.49
N HIS A 193 -8.33 14.08 -18.17
CA HIS A 193 -9.02 13.02 -18.87
C HIS A 193 -9.92 12.27 -17.90
N LEU A 194 -11.09 11.87 -18.40
CA LEU A 194 -11.97 10.98 -17.66
C LEU A 194 -11.52 9.53 -17.84
N TYR A 195 -11.70 8.75 -16.78
CA TYR A 195 -11.43 7.32 -16.75
C TYR A 195 -12.74 6.56 -16.60
N ASP A 196 -12.86 5.45 -17.31
CA ASP A 196 -14.00 4.55 -17.16
C ASP A 196 -13.86 3.67 -15.93
N VAL A 197 -12.62 3.34 -15.57
CA VAL A 197 -12.31 2.58 -14.35
C VAL A 197 -11.17 3.24 -13.60
N ILE A 198 -11.35 3.40 -12.28
CA ILE A 198 -10.29 3.84 -11.37
C ILE A 198 -10.09 2.77 -10.29
N ILE A 199 -8.87 2.22 -10.20
CA ILE A 199 -8.48 1.23 -9.20
C ILE A 199 -7.48 1.86 -8.24
N LEU A 200 -7.81 1.89 -6.96
CA LEU A 200 -6.91 2.31 -5.89
C LEU A 200 -6.32 1.08 -5.19
N ASP A 201 -5.05 0.83 -5.45
CA ASP A 201 -4.26 -0.25 -4.88
C ASP A 201 -3.14 0.33 -4.00
N LEU A 202 -3.58 1.02 -2.95
CA LEU A 202 -2.73 1.78 -2.05
C LEU A 202 -2.47 0.98 -0.76
N PRO A 203 -1.31 1.16 -0.10
CA PRO A 203 -1.08 0.59 1.22
C PRO A 203 -2.08 1.12 2.26
N ASP A 204 -2.23 0.36 3.35
CA ASP A 204 -3.18 0.69 4.41
C ASP A 204 -2.92 2.08 5.04
N PRO A 205 -3.98 2.82 5.42
CA PRO A 205 -3.94 4.20 5.89
C PRO A 205 -3.41 4.36 7.32
N ASN A 206 -2.23 3.82 7.60
CA ASN A 206 -1.60 3.78 8.93
C ASN A 206 -0.87 5.07 9.33
N ASN A 207 -0.82 6.07 8.43
CA ASN A 207 -0.20 7.36 8.66
C ASN A 207 -0.95 8.48 7.91
N ILE A 208 -0.61 9.74 8.20
CA ILE A 208 -1.29 10.93 7.64
C ILE A 208 -1.13 11.01 6.12
N SER A 209 0.06 10.69 5.60
CA SER A 209 0.35 10.76 4.17
C SER A 209 -0.47 9.76 3.35
N LEU A 210 -0.77 8.57 3.91
CA LEU A 210 -1.67 7.60 3.27
C LEU A 210 -3.14 7.96 3.56
N SER A 211 -3.49 8.31 4.80
CA SER A 211 -4.86 8.64 5.20
C SER A 211 -5.48 9.77 4.38
N ARG A 212 -4.68 10.75 3.91
CA ARG A 212 -5.20 11.80 3.02
C ARG A 212 -5.76 11.22 1.71
N LEU A 213 -5.16 10.17 1.15
CA LEU A 213 -5.61 9.48 -0.06
C LEU A 213 -6.89 8.65 0.14
N TYR A 214 -7.39 8.58 1.38
CA TYR A 214 -8.68 7.98 1.73
C TYR A 214 -9.66 9.03 2.28
N SER A 215 -9.42 10.32 2.00
CA SER A 215 -10.25 11.41 2.50
C SER A 215 -11.43 11.71 1.58
N GLN A 216 -12.48 12.31 2.16
CA GLN A 216 -13.63 12.81 1.40
C GLN A 216 -13.21 13.70 0.23
N THR A 217 -12.23 14.59 0.45
CA THR A 217 -11.75 15.51 -0.59
C THR A 217 -11.11 14.74 -1.75
N PHE A 218 -10.25 13.76 -1.46
CA PHE A 218 -9.62 12.95 -2.50
C PHE A 218 -10.65 12.17 -3.31
N TYR A 219 -11.63 11.54 -2.66
CA TYR A 219 -12.69 10.83 -3.37
C TYR A 219 -13.59 11.75 -4.21
N HIS A 220 -13.78 13.01 -3.82
CA HIS A 220 -14.45 14.00 -4.69
C HIS A 220 -13.63 14.30 -5.96
N LEU A 221 -12.31 14.41 -5.84
CA LEU A 221 -11.43 14.60 -6.99
C LEU A 221 -11.49 13.37 -7.92
N LEU A 222 -11.45 12.15 -7.37
CA LEU A 222 -11.59 10.93 -8.17
C LEU A 222 -12.96 10.86 -8.88
N LYS A 223 -14.06 11.19 -8.18
CA LYS A 223 -15.39 11.26 -8.79
C LYS A 223 -15.43 12.25 -9.96
N ALA A 224 -14.69 13.35 -9.88
CA ALA A 224 -14.60 14.33 -10.97
C ALA A 224 -13.87 13.78 -12.21
N GLN A 225 -12.90 12.88 -12.01
CA GLN A 225 -12.17 12.19 -13.09
C GLN A 225 -12.87 10.90 -13.56
N LEU A 226 -13.98 10.51 -12.96
CA LEU A 226 -14.73 9.30 -13.33
C LEU A 226 -15.75 9.60 -14.42
N SER A 227 -15.73 8.82 -15.51
CA SER A 227 -16.67 8.95 -16.62
C SER A 227 -18.11 8.71 -16.16
N LYS A 228 -19.12 9.20 -16.91
CA LYS A 228 -20.55 9.03 -16.56
C LYS A 228 -20.96 7.55 -16.45
N SER A 229 -20.24 6.69 -17.17
CA SER A 229 -20.42 5.25 -17.23
C SER A 229 -19.36 4.49 -16.44
N GLY A 230 -18.57 5.19 -15.63
CA GLY A 230 -17.44 4.62 -14.93
C GLY A 230 -17.74 4.16 -13.51
N ALA A 231 -16.87 3.27 -13.04
CA ALA A 231 -16.83 2.74 -11.69
C ALA A 231 -15.42 2.84 -11.11
N MET A 232 -15.30 2.83 -9.78
CA MET A 232 -14.03 2.83 -9.09
C MET A 232 -14.03 1.83 -7.95
N VAL A 233 -12.86 1.38 -7.55
CA VAL A 233 -12.67 0.48 -6.42
C VAL A 233 -11.46 0.91 -5.60
N THR A 234 -11.50 0.63 -4.31
CA THR A 234 -10.36 0.74 -3.42
C THR A 234 -10.24 -0.50 -2.57
N GLN A 235 -9.01 -0.95 -2.34
CA GLN A 235 -8.71 -1.79 -1.17
C GLN A 235 -9.05 -0.98 0.10
N ALA A 236 -9.59 -1.63 1.12
CA ALA A 236 -10.13 -0.95 2.31
C ALA A 236 -9.73 -1.62 3.64
N SER A 237 -8.57 -2.26 3.69
CA SER A 237 -8.08 -3.02 4.85
C SER A 237 -9.06 -4.14 5.26
N SER A 238 -9.00 -4.61 6.50
CA SER A 238 -9.76 -5.77 6.96
C SER A 238 -11.10 -5.38 7.61
N PRO A 239 -12.25 -5.91 7.16
CA PRO A 239 -13.51 -5.77 7.89
C PRO A 239 -13.51 -6.50 9.25
N MET A 240 -12.55 -7.39 9.48
CA MET A 240 -12.37 -8.12 10.75
C MET A 240 -11.35 -7.45 11.67
N PHE A 241 -10.12 -7.25 11.19
CA PHE A 241 -9.03 -6.72 12.02
C PHE A 241 -9.12 -5.21 12.24
N THR A 242 -9.52 -4.47 11.22
CA THR A 242 -9.62 -3.01 11.23
C THR A 242 -11.05 -2.58 10.90
N HIS A 243 -12.03 -3.28 11.50
CA HIS A 243 -13.47 -3.17 11.23
C HIS A 243 -14.00 -1.74 11.09
N LYS A 244 -13.68 -0.85 12.04
CA LYS A 244 -14.09 0.57 11.97
C LYS A 244 -13.41 1.32 10.82
N ALA A 245 -12.16 0.99 10.49
CA ALA A 245 -11.44 1.62 9.39
C ALA A 245 -12.06 1.24 8.05
N PHE A 246 -12.35 -0.05 7.83
CA PHE A 246 -13.07 -0.55 6.64
C PHE A 246 -14.40 0.19 6.43
N TRP A 247 -15.25 0.24 7.45
CA TRP A 247 -16.54 0.93 7.35
C TRP A 247 -16.40 2.45 7.26
N SER A 248 -15.31 3.04 7.79
CA SER A 248 -15.03 4.48 7.65
C SER A 248 -14.67 4.83 6.21
N ILE A 249 -13.90 3.98 5.51
CA ILE A 249 -13.60 4.14 4.09
C ILE A 249 -14.90 4.08 3.28
N ALA A 250 -15.75 3.07 3.52
CA ALA A 250 -17.07 2.95 2.89
C ALA A 250 -17.90 4.23 3.10
N LYS A 251 -18.01 4.68 4.36
CA LYS A 251 -18.75 5.89 4.72
C LYS A 251 -18.20 7.15 4.05
N THR A 252 -16.89 7.21 3.86
CA THR A 252 -16.22 8.35 3.21
C THR A 252 -16.58 8.41 1.73
N ILE A 253 -16.56 7.28 1.02
CA ILE A 253 -16.94 7.20 -0.39
C ILE A 253 -18.42 7.57 -0.57
N GLU A 254 -19.31 7.09 0.31
CA GLU A 254 -20.74 7.44 0.26
C GLU A 254 -20.99 8.96 0.34
N THR A 255 -20.13 9.73 1.01
CA THR A 255 -20.26 11.20 1.06
C THR A 255 -20.11 11.86 -0.31
N THR A 256 -19.54 11.15 -1.29
CA THR A 256 -19.44 11.62 -2.67
C THR A 256 -20.72 11.38 -3.47
N GLN A 257 -21.76 10.76 -2.89
CA GLN A 257 -23.01 10.39 -3.59
C GLN A 257 -22.82 9.40 -4.75
N LEU A 258 -21.77 8.59 -4.73
CA LEU A 258 -21.66 7.41 -5.58
C LEU A 258 -22.51 6.28 -4.98
N TYR A 259 -23.02 5.40 -5.84
CA TYR A 259 -23.53 4.12 -5.38
C TYR A 259 -22.35 3.33 -4.85
N THR A 260 -22.43 2.80 -3.63
CA THR A 260 -21.30 2.16 -2.95
C THR A 260 -21.69 0.75 -2.54
N LEU A 261 -20.81 -0.21 -2.84
CA LEU A 261 -20.94 -1.62 -2.46
C LEU A 261 -19.67 -2.07 -1.76
N PRO A 262 -19.68 -2.15 -0.42
CA PRO A 262 -18.64 -2.83 0.35
C PRO A 262 -18.67 -4.33 0.09
N TYR A 263 -17.50 -4.95 0.00
CA TYR A 263 -17.37 -6.40 -0.16
C TYR A 263 -16.02 -6.87 0.39
N HIS A 264 -15.85 -8.17 0.58
CA HIS A 264 -14.66 -8.74 1.19
C HIS A 264 -14.37 -10.16 0.72
N THR A 265 -13.15 -10.63 0.99
CA THR A 265 -12.73 -12.01 0.78
C THR A 265 -11.56 -12.37 1.69
N TYR A 266 -11.46 -13.66 2.00
CA TYR A 266 -10.28 -14.20 2.68
C TYR A 266 -9.07 -14.31 1.72
N VAL A 267 -7.98 -13.64 2.07
CA VAL A 267 -6.66 -13.73 1.43
C VAL A 267 -5.68 -14.31 2.47
N PRO A 268 -5.22 -15.57 2.37
CA PRO A 268 -4.48 -16.25 3.44
C PRO A 268 -3.30 -15.48 4.04
N SER A 269 -2.55 -14.74 3.23
CA SER A 269 -1.42 -13.91 3.67
C SER A 269 -1.83 -12.65 4.43
N PHE A 270 -3.06 -12.14 4.24
CA PHE A 270 -3.57 -10.92 4.86
C PHE A 270 -4.70 -11.19 5.90
N GLY A 271 -5.33 -12.36 5.84
CA GLY A 271 -6.58 -12.69 6.51
C GLY A 271 -7.81 -12.19 5.77
N GLU A 272 -8.84 -11.77 6.50
CA GLU A 272 -10.05 -11.23 5.88
C GLU A 272 -9.77 -9.85 5.31
N TRP A 273 -10.00 -9.65 4.01
CA TRP A 273 -9.64 -8.41 3.32
C TRP A 273 -10.82 -7.78 2.61
N GLY A 274 -10.94 -6.45 2.74
CA GLY A 274 -12.08 -5.68 2.29
C GLY A 274 -11.77 -4.76 1.12
N PHE A 275 -12.81 -4.51 0.34
CA PHE A 275 -12.81 -3.63 -0.82
C PHE A 275 -14.09 -2.81 -0.84
N ILE A 276 -14.02 -1.60 -1.38
CA ILE A 276 -15.20 -0.77 -1.61
C ILE A 276 -15.32 -0.44 -3.09
N LEU A 277 -16.36 -0.98 -3.73
CA LEU A 277 -16.75 -0.65 -5.09
C LEU A 277 -17.66 0.59 -5.06
N ALA A 278 -17.48 1.50 -6.01
CA ALA A 278 -18.33 2.65 -6.18
C ALA A 278 -18.61 2.96 -7.65
N SER A 279 -19.82 3.44 -7.96
CA SER A 279 -20.23 3.73 -9.35
C SER A 279 -21.14 4.96 -9.43
N ARG A 280 -21.18 5.57 -10.62
CA ARG A 280 -22.11 6.68 -10.92
C ARG A 280 -23.55 6.23 -11.14
N PHE A 281 -23.79 4.93 -11.22
CA PHE A 281 -25.09 4.30 -11.44
C PHE A 281 -25.25 3.10 -10.49
N PRO A 282 -26.49 2.58 -10.30
CA PRO A 282 -26.73 1.43 -9.44
C PRO A 282 -25.83 0.25 -9.78
N ILE A 283 -25.23 -0.35 -8.75
CA ILE A 283 -24.30 -1.48 -8.89
C ILE A 283 -25.11 -2.77 -8.97
N HIS A 284 -24.87 -3.55 -10.01
CA HIS A 284 -25.41 -4.89 -10.18
C HIS A 284 -24.25 -5.84 -10.49
N LEU A 285 -23.82 -6.62 -9.49
CA LEU A 285 -22.81 -7.67 -9.69
C LEU A 285 -23.46 -8.86 -10.40
N GLN A 286 -23.50 -8.80 -11.72
CA GLN A 286 -23.86 -9.93 -12.58
C GLN A 286 -22.75 -10.11 -13.60
N GLU A 287 -22.30 -11.34 -13.79
CA GLU A 287 -21.40 -11.66 -14.90
C GLU A 287 -22.13 -11.40 -16.22
N SER A 288 -21.71 -10.37 -16.95
CA SER A 288 -22.18 -10.16 -18.33
C SER A 288 -21.44 -11.06 -19.33
N THR A 289 -20.22 -11.50 -18.96
CA THR A 289 -19.34 -12.32 -19.79
C THR A 289 -18.39 -13.12 -18.90
N PRO A 290 -18.20 -14.43 -19.12
CA PRO A 290 -17.20 -15.19 -18.37
C PRO A 290 -15.81 -14.66 -18.73
N ILE A 291 -15.10 -14.13 -17.73
CA ILE A 291 -13.68 -13.84 -17.89
C ILE A 291 -12.98 -15.19 -17.89
N LYS A 292 -12.30 -15.50 -18.98
CA LYS A 292 -11.51 -16.74 -19.08
C LYS A 292 -10.37 -16.67 -18.07
N GLU A 293 -10.03 -17.81 -17.47
CA GLU A 293 -8.77 -17.98 -16.70
C GLU A 293 -8.69 -17.17 -15.38
N LEU A 294 -9.76 -17.21 -14.59
CA LEU A 294 -9.72 -16.82 -13.18
C LEU A 294 -9.37 -18.05 -12.31
N ASN A 295 -8.48 -17.86 -11.35
CA ASN A 295 -8.03 -18.90 -10.43
C ASN A 295 -8.86 -18.91 -9.13
N TYR A 296 -9.44 -17.76 -8.76
CA TYR A 296 -10.22 -17.62 -7.54
C TYR A 296 -11.68 -17.33 -7.82
N MET A 297 -11.97 -16.31 -8.61
CA MET A 297 -13.31 -15.74 -8.69
C MET A 297 -14.22 -16.55 -9.63
N ASN A 298 -15.42 -16.82 -9.13
CA ASN A 298 -16.55 -17.33 -9.91
C ASN A 298 -17.84 -16.62 -9.44
N GLN A 299 -18.96 -16.91 -10.10
CA GLN A 299 -20.23 -16.25 -9.81
C GLN A 299 -20.72 -16.44 -8.35
N GLU A 300 -20.50 -17.61 -7.75
CA GLU A 300 -20.92 -17.86 -6.35
C GLU A 300 -20.04 -17.09 -5.36
N ILE A 301 -18.73 -17.09 -5.58
CA ILE A 301 -17.78 -16.32 -4.79
C ILE A 301 -18.12 -14.84 -4.89
N LEU A 302 -18.29 -14.30 -6.10
CA LEU A 302 -18.64 -12.88 -6.30
C LEU A 302 -19.89 -12.47 -5.53
N LYS A 303 -20.94 -13.31 -5.53
CA LYS A 303 -22.16 -13.06 -4.73
C LYS A 303 -21.85 -13.09 -3.23
N SER A 304 -21.07 -14.07 -2.79
CA SER A 304 -20.73 -14.25 -1.38
C SER A 304 -19.87 -13.12 -0.81
N MET A 305 -19.04 -12.45 -1.62
CA MET A 305 -18.16 -11.37 -1.18
C MET A 305 -18.93 -10.17 -0.61
N SER A 306 -20.20 -10.00 -0.98
CA SER A 306 -21.06 -8.93 -0.46
C SER A 306 -21.78 -9.29 0.85
N LEU A 307 -21.62 -10.52 1.35
CA LEU A 307 -22.31 -11.02 2.54
C LEU A 307 -21.45 -10.85 3.79
N PHE A 308 -21.84 -9.92 4.66
CA PHE A 308 -21.19 -9.71 5.95
C PHE A 308 -21.89 -10.52 7.05
N ALA A 309 -21.10 -11.23 7.85
CA ALA A 309 -21.60 -11.87 9.07
C ALA A 309 -21.88 -10.80 10.16
N PRO A 310 -22.77 -11.06 11.15
CA PRO A 310 -23.19 -10.06 12.13
C PRO A 310 -22.06 -9.41 12.94
N ASP A 311 -20.93 -10.11 13.11
CA ASP A 311 -19.74 -9.63 13.83
C ASP A 311 -18.90 -8.64 13.02
N ILE A 312 -18.91 -8.74 11.69
CA ILE A 312 -18.20 -7.85 10.77
C ILE A 312 -19.14 -6.88 10.02
N ASP A 313 -20.44 -6.92 10.32
CA ASP A 313 -21.46 -6.07 9.70
C ASP A 313 -21.25 -4.57 10.01
N ARG A 314 -21.99 -3.73 9.30
CA ARG A 314 -21.85 -2.29 9.29
C ARG A 314 -21.98 -1.65 10.66
N VAL A 315 -20.95 -0.91 11.06
CA VAL A 315 -20.91 -0.15 12.31
C VAL A 315 -21.00 1.36 12.09
N LYS A 316 -21.39 2.08 13.15
CA LYS A 316 -21.43 3.55 13.16
C LYS A 316 -20.01 4.11 13.23
N VAL A 317 -19.62 4.85 12.19
CA VAL A 317 -18.29 5.44 12.03
C VAL A 317 -18.38 6.82 11.39
N GLU A 318 -17.31 7.59 11.53
CA GLU A 318 -17.17 8.90 10.90
C GLU A 318 -16.48 8.77 9.53
N ALA A 319 -16.84 9.64 8.59
CA ALA A 319 -16.12 9.79 7.33
C ALA A 319 -14.74 10.43 7.57
N ASN A 320 -13.74 9.97 6.85
CA ASN A 320 -12.38 10.50 6.92
C ASN A 320 -12.27 11.85 6.20
N ARG A 321 -11.77 12.86 6.91
CA ARG A 321 -11.57 14.23 6.41
C ARG A 321 -10.14 14.66 6.67
N LEU A 322 -9.60 15.52 5.79
CA LEU A 322 -8.25 16.10 5.95
C LEU A 322 -8.04 16.82 7.29
N SER A 323 -9.10 17.37 7.89
CA SER A 323 -9.02 18.06 9.17
C SER A 323 -8.98 17.15 10.39
N THR A 324 -9.39 15.89 10.26
CA THR A 324 -9.60 14.98 11.42
C THR A 324 -8.81 13.68 11.34
N HIS A 325 -8.56 13.15 10.13
CA HIS A 325 -7.83 11.90 9.92
C HIS A 325 -8.31 10.72 10.78
N ARG A 326 -9.62 10.63 11.06
CA ARG A 326 -10.24 9.58 11.90
C ARG A 326 -9.87 8.16 11.51
N LEU A 327 -9.62 7.94 10.22
CA LEU A 327 -9.26 6.64 9.66
C LEU A 327 -8.01 6.04 10.32
N ILE A 328 -7.00 6.87 10.62
CA ILE A 328 -5.75 6.41 11.26
C ILE A 328 -6.06 5.90 12.67
N THR A 329 -6.91 6.63 13.41
CA THR A 329 -7.32 6.24 14.75
C THR A 329 -8.05 4.89 14.73
N TYR A 330 -9.02 4.72 13.84
CA TYR A 330 -9.75 3.45 13.70
C TYR A 330 -8.84 2.29 13.26
N TYR A 331 -7.89 2.54 12.37
CA TYR A 331 -6.92 1.54 11.94
C TYR A 331 -6.05 1.09 13.13
N ASN A 332 -5.47 2.04 13.86
CA ASN A 332 -4.60 1.73 15.01
C ASN A 332 -5.36 1.08 16.17
N GLU A 333 -6.61 1.48 16.44
CA GLU A 333 -7.46 0.83 17.44
C GLU A 333 -7.68 -0.65 17.11
N GLY A 334 -7.99 -0.96 15.84
CA GLY A 334 -8.18 -2.34 15.40
C GLY A 334 -6.91 -3.18 15.53
N TRP A 335 -5.78 -2.67 15.03
CA TRP A 335 -4.49 -3.34 15.17
C TRP A 335 -4.11 -3.60 16.63
N LYS A 336 -4.31 -2.60 17.48
CA LYS A 336 -4.04 -2.74 18.92
C LYS A 336 -4.87 -3.87 19.53
N GLN A 337 -6.17 -3.95 19.23
CA GLN A 337 -7.05 -4.98 19.78
C GLN A 337 -6.61 -6.41 19.44
N TRP A 338 -6.01 -6.63 18.27
CA TRP A 338 -5.66 -7.97 17.79
C TRP A 338 -4.22 -8.40 18.10
N TYR A 339 -3.31 -7.44 18.29
CA TYR A 339 -1.87 -7.73 18.33
C TYR A 339 -1.13 -7.13 19.54
N GLU A 340 -1.80 -6.32 20.38
CA GLU A 340 -1.28 -5.84 21.69
C GLU A 340 -2.18 -6.30 22.83
#